data_AF-W6TNA9-F1
#
_entry.id   AF-W6TNA9-F1
#
_cell.length_a   1.000
_cell.length_b   1.000
_cell.length_c   1.000
_cell.angle_alpha   90.00
_cell.angle_beta   90.00
_cell.angle_gamma   90.00
#
_symmetry.space_group_name_H-M   'P 1'
#
loop_
_entity.id
_entity.type
_entity.pdbx_description
1 polymer ?
#
loop_
_entity_poly.entity_id
_entity_poly.type
_entity_poly.pdbx_seq_one_letter_code
_entity_poly.pdbx_strand_id
1 'polypeptide(L)'
;MIEEIDMELQTPDILKLSWLENGIKITSFDDQAMLIVYCPELHRTDVFSGGVKCSDAQCTFKFNPKMAGKRLKIYDQFIKQEKIGNSRYLGSI
;
A
#
# COMPACT_ATOMS: atom_id res chain seq x y z
N MET A 1 14.95 0.42 -3.98
CA MET A 1 13.89 -0.16 -3.12
C MET A 1 13.02 1.02 -2.69
N ILE A 2 11.70 0.87 -2.50
CA ILE A 2 10.88 2.00 -2.02
C ILE A 2 11.13 2.14 -0.52
N GLU A 3 11.95 3.12 -0.13
CA GLU A 3 12.44 3.26 1.25
C GLU A 3 11.50 4.09 2.13
N GLU A 4 10.91 5.15 1.56
CA GLU A 4 10.05 6.08 2.29
C GLU A 4 8.65 6.08 1.67
N ILE A 5 7.66 5.59 2.43
CA ILE A 5 6.25 5.60 2.05
C ILE A 5 5.48 6.48 3.03
N ASP A 6 4.84 7.50 2.49
CA ASP A 6 3.89 8.33 3.21
C ASP A 6 2.47 7.81 3.02
N MET A 7 1.69 7.85 4.10
CA MET A 7 0.30 7.42 4.11
C MET A 7 -0.62 8.61 4.39
N GLU A 8 -1.65 8.77 3.57
CA GLU A 8 -2.64 9.83 3.71
C GLU A 8 -4.06 9.25 3.54
N LEU A 9 -4.94 9.47 4.52
CA LEU A 9 -6.35 9.12 4.41
C LEU A 9 -7.10 10.27 3.71
N GLN A 10 -7.40 10.12 2.41
CA GLN A 10 -8.02 11.17 1.60
C GLN A 10 -9.53 11.29 1.85
N THR A 11 -10.19 10.14 2.02
CA THR A 11 -11.60 10.03 2.43
C THR A 11 -11.69 8.93 3.49
N PRO A 12 -12.82 8.79 4.20
CA PRO A 12 -12.95 7.78 5.26
C PRO A 12 -12.67 6.33 4.82
N ASP A 13 -12.70 6.05 3.51
CA ASP A 13 -12.49 4.73 2.89
C ASP A 13 -11.41 4.70 1.79
N ILE A 14 -10.69 5.80 1.54
CA ILE A 14 -9.63 5.88 0.53
C ILE A 14 -8.30 6.23 1.19
N LEU A 15 -7.38 5.27 1.17
CA LEU A 15 -6.00 5.42 1.60
C LEU A 15 -5.12 5.71 0.39
N LYS A 16 -4.36 6.79 0.44
CA LYS A 16 -3.30 7.09 -0.52
C LYS A 16 -1.95 6.74 0.09
N LEU A 17 -1.13 6.06 -0.71
CA LEU A 17 0.29 5.86 -0.46
C LEU A 17 1.07 6.71 -1.45
N SER A 18 2.12 7.37 -0.98
CA SER A 18 3.06 8.12 -1.83
C SER A 18 4.49 7.75 -1.47
N TRP A 19 5.41 7.80 -2.41
CA TRP A 19 6.82 7.50 -2.15
C TRP A 19 7.76 8.33 -2.99
N LEU A 20 8.98 8.51 -2.50
CA LEU A 20 10.06 9.18 -3.22
C LEU A 20 10.78 8.21 -4.17
N GLU A 21 10.96 8.64 -5.41
CA GLU A 21 11.78 7.93 -6.40
C GLU A 21 13.28 8.12 -6.13
N ASN A 22 13.80 7.50 -5.08
CA ASN A 22 15.23 7.54 -4.79
C ASN A 22 16.00 6.57 -5.72
N GLY A 23 16.27 7.02 -6.95
CA GLY A 23 17.23 6.39 -7.87
C GLY A 23 16.85 4.99 -8.36
N ILE A 24 15.57 4.60 -8.25
CA ILE A 24 15.08 3.35 -8.82
C ILE A 24 15.15 3.50 -10.34
N LYS A 25 16.00 2.70 -11.02
CA LYS A 25 15.87 2.50 -12.47
C LYS A 25 14.45 2.03 -12.73
N ILE A 26 13.61 2.93 -13.25
CA ILE A 26 12.21 2.70 -13.54
C ILE A 26 12.15 1.63 -14.62
N THR A 27 12.04 0.37 -14.20
CA THR A 27 11.76 -0.73 -15.09
C THR A 27 10.29 -0.63 -15.47
N SER A 28 10.00 -0.55 -16.77
CA SER A 28 8.64 -0.28 -17.31
C SER A 28 7.66 -1.44 -17.16
N PHE A 29 7.87 -2.31 -16.16
CA PHE A 29 7.04 -3.47 -15.93
C PHE A 29 6.14 -3.19 -14.74
N ASP A 30 4.87 -3.58 -14.86
CA ASP A 30 3.86 -3.48 -13.81
C ASP A 30 4.34 -4.27 -12.58
N ASP A 31 5.09 -3.61 -11.69
CA ASP A 31 5.47 -4.18 -10.40
C ASP A 31 4.17 -4.48 -9.64
N GLN A 32 4.06 -5.70 -9.10
CA GLN A 32 2.85 -6.09 -8.39
C GLN A 32 2.95 -5.55 -6.97
N ALA A 33 2.05 -4.66 -6.58
CA ALA A 33 1.93 -4.20 -5.21
C ALA A 33 0.77 -4.91 -4.53
N MET A 34 1.01 -5.34 -3.30
CA MET A 34 -0.02 -5.81 -2.40
C MET A 34 -0.08 -4.90 -1.18
N LEU A 35 -1.26 -4.38 -0.88
CA LEU A 35 -1.54 -3.57 0.29
C LEU A 35 -2.54 -4.31 1.16
N ILE A 36 -2.22 -4.45 2.44
CA ILE A 36 -3.04 -5.13 3.42
C ILE A 36 -3.49 -4.09 4.44
N VAL A 37 -4.80 -3.94 4.59
CA VAL A 37 -5.44 -3.06 5.58
C VAL A 37 -6.15 -3.94 6.59
N TYR A 38 -5.66 -3.97 7.83
CA TYR A 38 -6.25 -4.75 8.91
C TYR A 38 -6.94 -3.83 9.92
N CYS A 39 -8.22 -4.09 10.19
CA CYS A 39 -9.00 -3.45 11.25
C CYS A 39 -9.09 -4.39 12.46
N PRO A 40 -8.36 -4.13 13.56
CA PRO A 40 -8.36 -5.00 14.73
C PRO A 40 -9.74 -5.08 15.40
N GLU A 41 -10.45 -3.95 15.48
CA GLU A 41 -11.78 -3.89 16.11
C GLU A 41 -12.78 -4.85 15.47
N LEU A 42 -12.77 -4.93 14.14
CA LEU A 42 -13.69 -5.76 13.37
C LEU A 42 -13.12 -7.15 13.04
N HIS A 43 -11.87 -7.43 13.44
CA HIS A 43 -11.14 -8.64 13.05
C HIS A 43 -11.21 -8.88 11.53
N ARG A 44 -11.10 -7.80 10.76
CA ARG A 44 -11.29 -7.82 9.30
C ARG A 44 -10.04 -7.32 8.60
N THR A 45 -9.68 -8.02 7.54
CA THR A 45 -8.62 -7.63 6.62
C THR A 45 -9.23 -7.31 5.26
N ASP A 46 -8.77 -6.23 4.67
CA ASP A 46 -8.99 -5.91 3.27
C ASP A 46 -7.64 -5.91 2.55
N VAL A 47 -7.61 -6.45 1.33
CA VAL A 47 -6.38 -6.64 0.58
C VAL A 47 -6.56 -6.08 -0.82
N PHE A 48 -5.66 -5.19 -1.19
CA PHE A 48 -5.42 -4.83 -2.56
C PHE A 48 -4.29 -5.68 -3.11
N SER A 49 -4.45 -6.23 -4.31
CA SER A 49 -3.35 -6.76 -5.10
C SER A 49 -3.55 -6.32 -6.54
N GLY A 50 -2.59 -5.59 -7.09
CA GLY A 50 -2.69 -5.08 -8.45
C GLY A 50 -1.34 -4.68 -9.02
N GLY A 51 -1.29 -4.54 -10.33
CA GLY A 51 -0.16 -3.87 -10.99
C GLY A 51 -0.16 -2.41 -10.57
N VAL A 52 0.92 -1.97 -9.94
CA VAL A 52 1.15 -0.57 -9.61
C VAL A 52 2.43 -0.17 -10.32
N LYS A 53 2.33 0.86 -11.14
CA LYS A 53 3.52 1.46 -11.72
C LYS A 53 4.23 2.22 -10.60
N CYS A 54 5.37 1.68 -10.16
CA CYS A 54 6.22 2.37 -9.19
C CYS A 54 6.58 3.80 -9.65
N SER A 55 6.59 4.05 -10.97
CA SER A 55 6.82 5.35 -11.60
C SER A 55 5.75 6.40 -11.32
N ASP A 56 4.54 5.98 -10.93
CA ASP A 56 3.46 6.92 -10.64
C ASP A 56 3.69 7.62 -9.29
N ALA A 57 4.69 7.19 -8.51
CA ALA A 57 5.09 7.70 -7.19
C ALA A 57 3.98 7.70 -6.12
N GLN A 58 2.80 7.18 -6.46
CA GLN A 58 1.64 7.10 -5.58
C GLN A 58 0.70 5.98 -6.02
N CYS A 59 -0.10 5.49 -5.09
CA CYS A 59 -1.28 4.69 -5.40
C CYS A 59 -2.41 4.97 -4.41
N THR A 60 -3.64 4.75 -4.85
CA THR A 60 -4.83 4.92 -4.00
C THR A 60 -5.55 3.60 -3.86
N PHE A 61 -5.93 3.26 -2.64
CA PHE A 61 -6.69 2.08 -2.32
C PHE A 61 -8.00 2.44 -1.64
N LYS A 62 -9.10 1.93 -2.21
CA LYS A 62 -10.42 1.99 -1.58
C LYS A 62 -10.64 0.73 -0.78
N PHE A 63 -10.69 0.86 0.55
CA PHE A 63 -10.92 -0.26 1.46
C PHE A 63 -12.40 -0.35 1.86
N ASN A 64 -12.74 -1.41 2.58
CA ASN A 64 -14.09 -1.69 3.01
C ASN A 64 -14.66 -0.52 3.84
N PRO A 65 -15.78 0.10 3.41
CA PRO A 65 -16.32 1.27 4.10
C PRO A 65 -16.78 0.97 5.53
N LYS A 66 -17.00 -0.30 5.90
CA LYS A 66 -17.30 -0.69 7.29
C LYS A 66 -16.10 -0.48 8.23
N MET A 67 -14.90 -0.35 7.69
CA MET A 67 -13.66 -0.10 8.43
C MET A 67 -13.35 1.41 8.55
N ALA A 68 -14.13 2.27 7.89
CA ALA A 68 -13.96 3.72 7.95
C ALA A 68 -14.11 4.26 9.39
N GLY A 69 -13.23 5.18 9.77
CA GLY A 69 -13.22 5.80 11.10
C GLY A 69 -12.77 4.88 12.24
N LYS A 70 -12.22 3.71 11.93
CA LYS A 70 -11.64 2.77 12.90
C LYS A 70 -10.13 2.80 12.83
N ARG A 71 -9.47 2.25 13.86
CA ARG A 71 -8.02 2.08 13.81
C ARG A 71 -7.67 1.02 12.76
N LEU A 72 -6.80 1.38 11.82
CA LEU A 72 -6.32 0.51 10.76
C LEU A 72 -4.82 0.27 10.92
N LYS A 73 -4.38 -0.96 10.63
CA LYS A 73 -2.96 -1.33 10.52
C LYS A 73 -2.66 -1.60 9.05
N ILE A 74 -1.66 -0.93 8.52
CA ILE A 74 -1.33 -0.96 7.10
C ILE A 74 -0.02 -1.71 6.89
N TYR A 75 -0.01 -2.65 5.95
CA TYR A 75 1.18 -3.39 5.53
C TYR A 75 1.31 -3.37 4.02
N ASP A 76 2.51 -3.18 3.51
CA ASP A 76 2.82 -3.25 2.09
C ASP A 76 3.67 -4.47 1.74
N GLN A 77 3.55 -4.91 0.50
CA GLN A 77 4.45 -5.87 -0.11
C GLN A 77 4.60 -5.51 -1.59
N PHE A 78 5.79 -5.04 -1.97
CA PHE A 78 6.13 -4.84 -3.37
C PHE A 78 6.82 -6.09 -3.91
N ILE A 79 6.25 -6.67 -4.96
CA ILE A 79 6.76 -7.85 -5.64
C ILE A 79 7.37 -7.39 -6.96
N LYS A 80 8.67 -7.58 -7.10
CA LYS A 80 9.37 -7.46 -8.39
C LYS A 80 9.51 -8.84 -9.01
N GLN A 81 9.55 -8.92 -10.34
CA GLN A 81 9.52 -10.16 -11.14
C GLN A 81 10.40 -11.33 -10.64
N GLU A 82 11.48 -11.06 -9.89
CA GLU A 82 12.40 -12.11 -9.40
C GLU A 82 12.52 -12.22 -7.87
N LYS A 83 11.84 -11.35 -7.09
CA LYS A 83 11.92 -11.37 -5.62
C LYS A 83 10.58 -11.02 -4.99
N ILE A 84 10.06 -11.99 -4.22
CA ILE A 84 8.98 -11.76 -3.26
C ILE A 84 9.55 -10.85 -2.17
N GLY A 85 9.09 -9.60 -2.11
CA GLY A 85 9.40 -8.71 -0.99
C GLY A 85 8.78 -9.24 0.30
N ASN A 86 9.41 -9.00 1.45
CA ASN A 86 8.76 -9.26 2.73
C ASN A 86 7.59 -8.28 2.91
N SER A 87 6.54 -8.69 3.64
CA SER A 87 5.55 -7.74 4.10
C SER A 87 6.21 -6.77 5.10
N ARG A 88 6.03 -5.48 4.86
CA ARG A 88 6.51 -4.42 5.75
C ARG A 88 5.32 -3.75 6.40
N TYR A 89 5.44 -3.48 7.69
CA TYR A 89 4.46 -2.69 8.42
C TYR A 89 4.72 -1.21 8.17
N LEU A 90 3.73 -0.50 7.65
CA LEU A 90 3.84 0.93 7.35
C LEU A 90 3.39 1.80 8.53
N GLY A 91 2.46 1.31 9.34
CA GLY A 91 1.97 2.05 10.51
C GLY A 91 0.49 1.85 10.76
N SER A 92 -0.09 2.74 11.56
CA SER A 92 -1.53 2.75 11.84
C SER A 92 -2.10 4.14 11.66
N ILE A 93 -3.33 4.17 11.14
CA ILE A 93 -4.16 5.37 11.00
C ILE A 93 -5.48 5.18 11.76
#